data_AF-F4NUT0-F1
#
_entry.id   AF-F4NUT0-F1
#
_cell.length_a   1.000
_cell.length_b   1.000
_cell.length_c   1.000
_cell.angle_alpha   90.00
_cell.angle_beta   90.00
_cell.angle_gamma   90.00
#
_symmetry.space_group_name_H-M   'P 1'
#
loop_
_entity.id
_entity.type
_entity.pdbx_description
1 polymer ?
#
loop_
_entity_poly.entity_id
_entity_poly.type
_entity_poly.pdbx_seq_one_letter_code
_entity_poly.pdbx_strand_id
1 'polypeptide(L)'
;MSAPPSRAERNKCWKARDLYFECLDQKQLWLHGFAPTEYNEIVQLDPLAKHGKSESDRTLTKEERNKLFTCHQSHLFFEKECLPSWVQHFSMLRVKDLQSKAMVDNLRKTQEERHQKKNEFWERVKKN
;
A
#
# COMPACT_ATOMS: atom_id res chain seq x y z
N MET A 1 25.75 -0.95 -18.32
CA MET A 1 25.70 -0.41 -16.95
C MET A 1 25.27 1.04 -17.06
N SER A 2 24.09 1.41 -16.58
CA SER A 2 23.66 2.82 -16.57
C SER A 2 24.53 3.62 -15.59
N ALA A 3 24.93 4.82 -15.98
CA ALA A 3 25.67 5.70 -15.09
C ALA A 3 24.82 6.07 -13.86
N PRO A 4 25.42 6.23 -12.68
CA PRO A 4 24.70 6.73 -11.51
C PRO A 4 24.08 8.11 -11.81
N PRO A 5 22.81 8.36 -11.41
CA PRO A 5 22.15 9.62 -11.68
C PRO A 5 22.82 10.74 -10.88
N SER A 6 22.93 11.92 -11.46
CA SER A 6 23.44 13.13 -10.82
C SER A 6 22.56 13.57 -9.65
N ARG A 7 23.07 14.45 -8.79
CA ARG A 7 22.29 15.01 -7.67
C ARG A 7 21.01 15.72 -8.13
N ALA A 8 21.08 16.42 -9.26
CA ALA A 8 19.92 17.13 -9.82
C ALA A 8 18.83 16.15 -10.30
N GLU A 9 19.23 15.06 -10.97
CA GLU A 9 18.31 14.01 -11.41
C GLU A 9 17.68 13.28 -10.22
N ARG A 10 18.47 12.97 -9.18
CA ARG A 10 17.95 12.38 -7.93
C ARG A 10 16.88 13.27 -7.28
N ASN A 11 17.11 14.58 -7.22
CA ASN A 11 16.15 15.52 -6.64
C ASN A 11 14.83 15.56 -7.44
N LYS A 12 14.88 15.48 -8.78
CA LYS A 12 13.67 15.39 -9.62
C LYS A 12 12.92 14.09 -9.35
N CYS A 13 13.64 12.97 -9.32
CA CYS A 13 13.07 11.68 -9.01
C CYS A 13 12.39 11.64 -7.62
N TRP A 14 13.03 12.16 -6.56
CA TRP A 14 12.42 12.20 -5.23
C TRP A 14 11.16 13.05 -5.18
N LYS A 15 11.14 14.20 -5.87
CA LYS A 15 9.92 15.02 -5.99
C LYS A 15 8.80 14.25 -6.70
N ALA A 16 9.11 13.58 -7.80
CA ALA A 16 8.12 12.78 -8.54
C ALA A 16 7.58 11.61 -7.69
N ARG A 17 8.47 10.93 -6.94
CA ARG A 17 8.12 9.88 -5.97
C ARG A 17 7.15 10.39 -4.91
N ASP A 18 7.49 11.52 -4.29
CA ASP A 18 6.73 12.05 -3.15
C ASP A 18 5.34 12.50 -3.61
N LEU A 19 5.22 13.16 -4.76
CA LEU A 19 3.93 13.53 -5.36
C LEU A 19 3.03 12.31 -5.65
N TYR A 20 3.64 11.21 -6.11
CA TYR A 20 2.89 9.97 -6.36
C TYR A 20 2.39 9.35 -5.05
N PHE A 21 3.27 9.17 -4.07
CA PHE A 21 2.90 8.54 -2.79
C PHE A 21 1.96 9.41 -1.96
N GLU A 22 2.09 10.74 -2.01
CA GLU A 22 1.12 11.64 -1.37
C GLU A 22 -0.28 11.49 -1.97
N CYS A 23 -0.39 11.39 -3.30
CA CYS A 23 -1.68 11.12 -3.95
C CYS A 23 -2.29 9.80 -3.49
N LEU A 24 -1.49 8.74 -3.42
CA LEU A 24 -1.94 7.44 -2.92
C LEU A 24 -2.47 7.53 -1.50
N ASP A 25 -1.73 8.20 -0.60
CA ASP A 25 -2.08 8.35 0.80
C ASP A 25 -3.39 9.13 0.97
N GLN A 26 -3.58 10.22 0.23
CA GLN A 26 -4.82 11.00 0.24
C GLN A 26 -6.03 10.20 -0.23
N LYS A 27 -5.85 9.27 -1.18
CA LYS A 27 -6.92 8.43 -1.72
C LYS A 27 -7.05 7.08 -1.02
N GLN A 28 -6.19 6.81 -0.03
CA GLN A 28 -6.08 5.52 0.66
C GLN A 28 -5.87 4.35 -0.32
N LEU A 29 -5.08 4.61 -1.35
CA LEU A 29 -4.70 3.65 -2.36
C LEU A 29 -3.29 3.11 -2.08
N TRP A 30 -3.04 1.90 -2.52
CA TRP A 30 -1.73 1.28 -2.62
C TRP A 30 -1.20 1.46 -4.04
N LEU A 31 -0.12 0.76 -4.38
CA LEU A 31 0.47 0.81 -5.71
C LEU A 31 -0.53 0.41 -6.80
N HIS A 32 -0.42 1.05 -7.97
CA HIS A 32 -1.26 0.81 -9.14
C HIS A 32 -2.78 0.92 -8.91
N GLY A 33 -3.22 1.59 -7.85
CA GLY A 33 -4.63 1.74 -7.54
C GLY A 33 -5.22 0.58 -6.75
N PHE A 34 -4.40 -0.33 -6.22
CA PHE A 34 -4.88 -1.40 -5.35
C PHE A 34 -5.40 -0.83 -4.02
N ALA A 35 -6.48 -1.37 -3.47
CA ALA A 35 -7.05 -0.92 -2.21
C ALA A 35 -7.56 -2.15 -1.41
N PRO A 36 -6.67 -2.85 -0.70
CA PRO A 36 -7.07 -4.04 0.05
C PRO A 36 -7.93 -3.64 1.24
N THR A 37 -8.98 -4.42 1.50
CA THR A 37 -9.85 -4.23 2.65
C THR A 37 -9.53 -5.21 3.77
N GLU A 38 -8.98 -6.37 3.43
CA GLU A 38 -8.73 -7.46 4.36
C GLU A 38 -7.24 -7.64 4.68
N TYR A 39 -6.95 -8.08 5.91
CA TYR A 39 -5.57 -8.36 6.36
C TYR A 39 -4.88 -9.41 5.48
N ASN A 40 -5.62 -10.43 5.04
CA ASN A 40 -5.06 -11.50 4.21
C ASN A 40 -4.64 -10.99 2.82
N GLU A 41 -5.41 -10.09 2.22
CA GLU A 41 -5.09 -9.46 0.94
C GLU A 41 -3.81 -8.61 1.04
N ILE A 42 -3.62 -7.95 2.18
CA ILE A 42 -2.42 -7.16 2.47
C ILE A 42 -1.17 -8.04 2.54
N VAL A 43 -1.22 -9.13 3.31
CA VAL A 43 -0.04 -9.99 3.55
C VAL A 43 0.36 -10.80 2.31
N GLN A 44 -0.61 -11.18 1.48
CA GLN A 44 -0.36 -11.95 0.26
C GLN A 44 0.12 -11.09 -0.93
N LEU A 45 0.14 -9.77 -0.79
CA LEU A 45 0.55 -8.88 -1.87
C LEU A 45 2.05 -9.04 -2.16
N ASP A 46 2.36 -9.47 -3.38
CA ASP A 46 3.73 -9.48 -3.92
C ASP A 46 4.01 -8.14 -4.64
N PRO A 47 4.91 -7.29 -4.14
CA PRO A 47 5.24 -6.00 -4.75
C PRO A 47 5.88 -6.09 -6.14
N LEU A 48 6.39 -7.26 -6.51
CA LEU A 48 7.07 -7.51 -7.78
C LEU A 48 6.25 -8.37 -8.74
N ALA A 49 5.10 -8.87 -8.29
CA ALA A 49 4.20 -9.61 -9.15
C ALA A 49 3.78 -8.70 -10.30
N LYS A 50 4.04 -9.16 -11.52
CA LYS A 50 3.42 -8.58 -12.71
C LYS A 50 1.93 -8.92 -12.61
N HIS A 51 1.13 -8.00 -12.09
CA HIS A 51 -0.32 -8.11 -12.15
C HIS A 51 -0.74 -8.16 -13.62
N GLY A 52 -0.84 -9.37 -14.17
CA GLY A 52 -1.62 -9.61 -15.38
C GLY A 52 -3.08 -9.30 -15.08
N LYS A 53 -3.85 -8.88 -16.09
CA LYS A 53 -5.28 -8.56 -15.97
C LYS A 53 -5.96 -9.62 -15.09
N SER A 54 -6.30 -9.25 -13.86
CA SER A 54 -7.00 -10.14 -12.94
C SER A 54 -8.40 -10.38 -13.49
N GLU A 55 -9.00 -11.53 -13.22
CA GLU A 55 -10.42 -11.78 -13.51
C GLU A 55 -11.31 -10.68 -12.88
N SER A 56 -10.90 -10.12 -11.74
CA SER A 56 -11.56 -8.98 -11.08
C SER A 56 -11.47 -7.65 -11.84
N ASP A 57 -10.49 -7.49 -12.74
CA ASP A 57 -10.33 -6.25 -13.52
C ASP A 57 -11.35 -6.14 -14.67
N ARG A 58 -11.95 -7.28 -15.06
CA ARG A 58 -12.92 -7.36 -16.17
C ARG A 58 -14.31 -6.89 -15.76
N THR A 59 -14.62 -6.90 -14.47
CA THR A 59 -15.95 -6.56 -13.91
C THR A 59 -16.03 -5.14 -13.34
N LEU A 60 -14.94 -4.37 -13.33
CA LEU A 60 -14.93 -2.99 -12.82
C LEU A 60 -15.75 -2.05 -13.69
N THR A 61 -16.62 -1.27 -13.04
CA THR A 61 -17.31 -0.14 -13.65
C THR A 61 -16.33 0.98 -14.01
N LYS A 62 -16.77 1.89 -14.89
CA LYS A 62 -15.97 3.07 -15.27
C LYS A 62 -15.62 3.96 -14.06
N GLU A 63 -16.54 4.07 -13.11
CA GLU A 63 -16.37 4.91 -11.92
C GLU A 63 -15.34 4.31 -10.95
N GLU A 64 -15.43 3.01 -10.69
CA GLU A 64 -14.44 2.29 -9.86
C GLU A 64 -13.05 2.38 -10.48
N ARG A 65 -12.95 2.17 -11.80
CA ARG A 65 -11.68 2.35 -12.52
C ARG A 65 -11.13 3.75 -12.34
N ASN A 66 -11.94 4.79 -12.49
CA ASN A 66 -11.47 6.17 -12.32
C ASN A 66 -10.95 6.42 -10.90
N LYS A 67 -11.61 5.85 -9.88
CA LYS A 67 -11.19 5.98 -8.48
C LYS A 67 -9.85 5.27 -8.23
N LEU A 68 -9.69 4.03 -8.68
CA LEU A 68 -8.46 3.26 -8.49
C LEU A 68 -7.28 3.90 -9.24
N PHE A 69 -7.51 4.39 -10.47
CA PHE A 69 -6.46 4.99 -11.31
C PHE A 69 -6.34 6.52 -11.19
N THR A 70 -6.89 7.14 -10.15
CA THR A 70 -6.83 8.60 -9.95
C THR A 70 -5.39 9.12 -9.90
N CYS A 71 -4.45 8.37 -9.30
CA CYS A 71 -3.04 8.76 -9.17
C CYS A 71 -2.15 8.34 -10.35
N HIS A 72 -2.74 7.87 -11.46
CA HIS A 72 -1.99 7.31 -12.59
C HIS A 72 -1.06 8.34 -13.25
N GLN A 73 -1.47 9.61 -13.36
CA GLN A 73 -0.62 10.65 -13.95
C GLN A 73 0.65 10.90 -13.14
N SER A 74 0.55 10.96 -11.81
CA SER A 74 1.72 11.09 -10.92
C SER A 74 2.62 9.86 -11.00
N HIS A 75 2.05 8.66 -11.17
CA HIS A 75 2.81 7.43 -11.37
C HIS A 75 3.63 7.47 -12.68
N LEU A 76 3.03 7.90 -13.79
CA LEU A 76 3.73 8.04 -15.07
C LEU A 76 4.88 9.06 -14.97
N PHE A 77 4.67 10.15 -14.22
CA PHE A 77 5.75 11.11 -13.96
C PHE A 77 6.86 10.52 -13.10
N PHE A 78 6.51 9.74 -12.08
CA PHE A 78 7.46 9.02 -11.23
C PHE A 78 8.30 8.01 -12.04
N GLU A 79 7.69 7.20 -12.90
CA GLU A 79 8.40 6.26 -13.78
C GLU A 79 9.30 6.95 -14.81
N LYS A 80 8.90 8.14 -15.28
CA LYS A 80 9.67 8.92 -16.25
C LYS A 80 10.92 9.57 -15.64
N GLU A 81 10.80 10.16 -14.45
CA GLU A 81 11.89 10.93 -13.83
C GLU A 81 12.86 10.06 -13.02
N CYS A 82 12.47 8.84 -12.66
CA CYS A 82 13.29 7.92 -11.87
C CYS A 82 13.88 6.79 -12.70
N LEU A 83 14.97 6.21 -12.20
CA LEU A 83 15.51 4.96 -12.74
C LEU A 83 14.53 3.80 -12.46
N PRO A 84 14.35 2.84 -13.39
CA PRO A 84 13.43 1.71 -13.17
C PRO A 84 13.74 0.90 -11.90
N SER A 85 15.03 0.71 -11.59
CA SER A 85 15.45 0.03 -10.35
C SER A 85 15.09 0.80 -9.09
N TRP A 86 15.06 2.14 -9.16
CA TRP A 86 14.65 2.99 -8.05
C TRP A 86 13.15 2.96 -7.86
N VAL A 87 12.38 3.02 -8.95
CA VAL A 87 10.92 2.85 -8.91
C VAL A 87 10.57 1.52 -8.26
N GLN A 88 11.17 0.42 -8.72
CA GLN A 88 10.97 -0.91 -8.14
C GLN A 88 11.32 -0.94 -6.65
N HIS A 89 12.47 -0.38 -6.27
CA HIS A 89 12.91 -0.37 -4.88
C HIS A 89 11.97 0.44 -3.97
N PHE A 90 11.58 1.65 -4.37
CA PHE A 90 10.68 2.50 -3.58
C PHE A 90 9.27 1.90 -3.49
N SER A 91 8.77 1.32 -4.57
CA SER A 91 7.51 0.58 -4.58
C SER A 91 7.52 -0.58 -3.59
N MET A 92 8.58 -1.41 -3.63
CA MET A 92 8.75 -2.52 -2.69
C MET A 92 8.82 -2.05 -1.23
N LEU A 93 9.58 -0.98 -0.95
CA LEU A 93 9.66 -0.39 0.39
C LEU A 93 8.29 0.09 0.87
N ARG A 94 7.54 0.79 0.02
CA ARG A 94 6.20 1.30 0.36
C ARG A 94 5.26 0.15 0.75
N VAL A 95 5.23 -0.93 -0.05
CA VAL A 95 4.39 -2.10 0.24
C VAL A 95 4.81 -2.78 1.53
N LYS A 96 6.11 -2.97 1.74
CA LYS A 96 6.63 -3.56 2.98
C LYS A 96 6.23 -2.75 4.21
N ASP A 97 6.29 -1.42 4.13
CA ASP A 97 5.89 -0.54 5.22
C ASP A 97 4.39 -0.66 5.53
N LEU A 98 3.55 -0.75 4.49
CA LEU A 98 2.11 -0.95 4.64
C LEU A 98 1.78 -2.32 5.25
N GLN A 99 2.42 -3.38 4.76
CA GLN A 99 2.27 -4.74 5.31
C GLN A 99 2.69 -4.79 6.77
N SER A 100 3.83 -4.16 7.10
CA SER A 100 4.34 -4.11 8.48
C SER A 100 3.35 -3.38 9.40
N LYS A 101 2.80 -2.25 8.96
CA LYS A 101 1.76 -1.52 9.71
C LYS A 101 0.51 -2.37 9.92
N ALA A 102 0.00 -3.00 8.86
CA ALA A 102 -1.18 -3.84 8.94
C ALA A 102 -0.99 -5.04 9.89
N MET A 103 0.20 -5.65 9.89
CA MET A 103 0.54 -6.75 10.80
C MET A 103 0.55 -6.28 12.26
N VAL A 104 1.20 -5.15 12.56
CA VAL A 104 1.23 -4.58 13.91
C VAL A 104 -0.19 -4.23 14.38
N ASP A 105 -1.00 -3.60 13.52
CA ASP A 105 -2.39 -3.27 13.85
C ASP A 105 -3.25 -4.51 14.13
N ASN A 106 -3.07 -5.58 13.35
CA ASN A 106 -3.78 -6.84 13.57
C ASN A 106 -3.39 -7.48 14.92
N LEU A 107 -2.09 -7.48 15.25
CA LEU A 107 -1.60 -7.97 16.55
C LEU A 107 -2.17 -7.15 17.71
N ARG A 108 -2.23 -5.82 17.57
CA ARG A 108 -2.81 -4.92 18.58
C ARG A 108 -4.28 -5.22 18.81
N LYS A 109 -5.09 -5.30 17.75
CA LYS A 109 -6.52 -5.66 17.82
C LYS A 109 -6.72 -7.02 18.49
N THR A 110 -5.95 -8.03 18.08
CA THR A 110 -6.02 -9.37 18.67
C THR A 110 -5.69 -9.36 20.17
N GLN A 111 -4.72 -8.53 20.60
CA GLN A 111 -4.41 -8.36 22.02
C GLN A 111 -5.56 -7.69 22.77
N GLU A 112 -6.08 -6.58 22.25
CA GLU A 112 -7.21 -5.84 22.83
C GLU A 112 -8.44 -6.75 23.01
N GLU A 113 -8.77 -7.57 22.01
CA GLU A 113 -9.86 -8.56 22.09
C GLU A 113 -9.63 -9.59 23.19
N ARG A 114 -8.40 -10.08 23.35
CA ARG A 114 -8.07 -11.02 24.44
C ARG A 114 -8.21 -10.37 25.81
N HIS A 115 -7.74 -9.13 25.95
CA HIS A 115 -7.89 -8.36 27.19
C HIS A 115 -9.38 -8.09 27.50
N GLN A 116 -10.16 -7.74 26.48
CA GLN A 116 -11.59 -7.51 26.59
C GLN A 116 -12.33 -8.79 27.05
N LYS A 117 -12.09 -9.93 26.38
CA LYS A 117 -12.69 -11.22 26.77
C LYS A 117 -12.31 -11.64 28.19
N LYS A 118 -11.06 -11.38 28.59
CA LYS A 118 -10.60 -11.63 29.97
C LYS A 118 -11.34 -10.75 30.98
N ASN A 119 -11.50 -9.46 30.68
CA ASN A 119 -12.23 -8.53 31.53
C ASN A 119 -13.71 -8.94 31.66
N GLU A 120 -14.37 -9.22 30.54
CA GLU A 120 -15.76 -9.70 30.50
C GLU A 120 -15.95 -10.99 31.29
N PHE A 121 -14.99 -11.93 31.19
CA PHE A 121 -14.99 -13.15 31.98
C PHE A 121 -14.98 -12.85 33.49
N TRP A 122 -14.06 -12.00 33.96
CA TRP A 122 -13.96 -11.65 35.38
C TRP A 122 -15.18 -10.88 35.88
N GLU A 123 -15.77 -10.00 35.07
CA GLU A 123 -17.02 -9.31 35.42
C GLU A 123 -18.20 -10.26 35.54
N ARG A 124 -18.29 -11.30 34.69
CA ARG A 124 -19.30 -12.35 34.83
C ARG A 124 -19.10 -13.16 36.11
N VAL A 125 -17.86 -13.48 36.48
CA VAL A 125 -17.54 -14.20 37.72
C VAL A 125 -17.94 -13.39 38.95
N LYS A 126 -17.74 -12.06 38.96
CA LYS A 126 -18.13 -11.20 40.10
C LYS A 126 -19.64 -11.07 40.30
N LYS A 127 -20.44 -11.27 39.25
CA LYS A 127 -21.91 -11.12 39.30
C LYS A 127 -22.65 -12.39 39.75
N ASN A 128 -21.97 -13.53 39.71
CA ASN A 128 -22.47 -14.81 40.23
C ASN A 128 -21.99 -15.02 41.67
#